data_AF-A0A151QCK4-F1
#
_entry.id   AF-A0A151QCK4-F1
#
_cell.length_a   1.000
_cell.length_b   1.000
_cell.length_c   1.000
_cell.angle_alpha   90.00
_cell.angle_beta   90.00
_cell.angle_gamma   90.00
#
_symmetry.space_group_name_H-M   'P 1'
#
loop_
_entity.id
_entity.type
_entity.pdbx_description
1 polymer ?
#
loop_
_entity_poly.entity_id
_entity_poly.type
_entity_poly.pdbx_seq_one_letter_code
_entity_poly.pdbx_strand_id
1 'polypeptide(L)'
;MSNVIYQEETMQNADLSVIYYIKPWAEILYLLSGTGIFILACFGLRQLTLAKQQLETSKDIFKTQSKRASFESSAHQCNEYSKNITQLYHKLTKFAKENSITFFADAKIEEKENGIRVNISDVNKEHIEKLEEISDIVSAFINGIEGFSVYIISGIADEDTAFHTVGKVYVKHAEMVAKLTTFTNSTQEDNKQIWALYFKWKKRLENQRLETERKKIEEKINKNQTKPIRAIGT
;
A
#
# COMPACT_ATOMS: atom_id res chain seq x y z
N MET A 1 -76.81 58.07 20.67
CA MET A 1 -75.86 56.94 20.67
C MET A 1 -76.16 55.86 19.61
N SER A 2 -77.05 56.07 18.62
CA SER A 2 -77.34 55.06 17.59
C SER A 2 -76.57 55.22 16.26
N ASN A 3 -75.96 56.37 15.97
CA ASN A 3 -75.26 56.59 14.69
C ASN A 3 -73.81 56.07 14.68
N VAL A 4 -73.25 55.69 15.82
CA VAL A 4 -71.88 55.13 15.90
C VAL A 4 -71.89 53.64 15.56
N ILE A 5 -72.95 52.92 15.93
CA ILE A 5 -73.09 51.47 15.70
C ILE A 5 -73.23 51.17 14.19
N TYR A 6 -73.91 52.03 13.42
CA TYR A 6 -74.07 51.86 11.97
C TYR A 6 -72.79 52.15 11.15
N GLN A 7 -71.84 52.91 11.68
CA GLN A 7 -70.56 53.15 11.00
C GLN A 7 -69.57 52.00 11.19
N GLU A 8 -69.57 51.34 12.35
CA GLU A 8 -68.74 50.14 12.57
C GLU A 8 -69.21 48.97 11.69
N GLU A 9 -70.52 48.77 11.53
CA GLU A 9 -71.06 47.70 10.67
C GLU A 9 -70.74 47.91 9.19
N THR A 10 -70.70 49.15 8.70
CA THR A 10 -70.39 49.42 7.28
C THR A 10 -68.90 49.32 6.98
N MET A 11 -68.00 49.66 7.92
CA MET A 11 -66.56 49.39 7.77
C MET A 11 -66.24 47.89 7.85
N GLN A 12 -66.87 47.15 8.76
CA GLN A 12 -66.63 45.70 8.90
C GLN A 12 -67.09 44.90 7.68
N ASN A 13 -68.15 45.35 6.99
CA ASN A 13 -68.63 44.72 5.76
C ASN A 13 -67.78 45.08 4.52
N ALA A 14 -67.15 46.26 4.49
CA ALA A 14 -66.25 46.64 3.41
C ALA A 14 -64.99 45.75 3.38
N ASP A 15 -64.39 45.46 4.54
CA ASP A 15 -63.21 44.59 4.65
C ASP A 15 -63.48 43.15 4.21
N LEU A 16 -64.68 42.63 4.50
CA LEU A 16 -65.08 41.27 4.09
C LEU A 16 -65.20 41.12 2.56
N SER A 17 -65.62 42.18 1.86
CA SER A 17 -65.77 42.16 0.40
C SER A 17 -64.43 42.07 -0.35
N VAL A 18 -63.39 42.74 0.17
CA VAL A 18 -62.03 42.72 -0.38
C VAL A 18 -61.39 41.33 -0.21
N ILE A 19 -61.57 40.72 0.96
CA ILE A 19 -61.08 39.37 1.25
C ILE A 19 -61.70 38.35 0.28
N TYR A 20 -62.99 38.48 -0.01
CA TYR A 20 -63.69 37.57 -0.93
C TYR A 20 -63.14 37.68 -2.36
N TYR A 21 -62.71 38.86 -2.81
CA TYR A 21 -62.11 39.06 -4.13
C TYR A 21 -60.65 38.59 -4.23
N ILE A 22 -59.86 38.71 -3.16
CA ILE A 22 -58.43 38.32 -3.16
C ILE A 22 -58.26 36.81 -3.00
N LYS A 23 -59.12 36.17 -2.19
CA LYS A 23 -59.00 34.75 -1.83
C LYS A 23 -58.85 33.80 -3.04
N PRO A 24 -59.62 33.91 -4.14
CA PRO A 24 -59.47 33.02 -5.31
C PRO A 24 -58.10 33.17 -6.00
N TRP A 25 -57.59 34.40 -6.11
CA TRP A 25 -56.26 34.65 -6.70
C TRP A 25 -55.15 34.09 -5.82
N ALA A 26 -55.28 34.24 -4.50
CA ALA A 26 -54.36 33.66 -3.54
C ALA A 26 -54.38 32.11 -3.59
N GLU A 27 -55.55 31.49 -3.72
CA GLU A 27 -55.72 30.04 -3.87
C GLU A 27 -55.10 29.51 -5.17
N ILE A 28 -55.27 30.22 -6.29
CA ILE A 28 -54.64 29.87 -7.57
C ILE A 28 -53.11 29.97 -7.47
N LEU A 29 -52.58 31.07 -6.91
CA LEU A 29 -51.14 31.22 -6.69
C LEU A 29 -50.57 30.16 -5.76
N TYR A 30 -51.31 29.82 -4.70
CA TYR A 30 -50.94 28.76 -3.78
C TYR A 30 -50.86 27.40 -4.49
N LEU A 31 -51.86 27.06 -5.30
CA LEU A 31 -51.86 25.82 -6.09
C LEU A 31 -50.70 25.76 -7.11
N LEU A 32 -50.42 26.88 -7.79
CA LEU A 32 -49.29 27.00 -8.73
C LEU A 32 -47.94 26.90 -8.02
N SER A 33 -47.81 27.47 -6.82
CA SER A 33 -46.58 27.41 -6.03
C SER A 33 -46.22 25.96 -5.65
N GLY A 34 -47.21 25.14 -5.31
CA GLY A 34 -47.00 23.71 -5.02
C GLY A 34 -46.46 22.94 -6.21
N THR A 35 -47.00 23.20 -7.41
CA THR A 35 -46.52 22.60 -8.67
C THR A 35 -45.09 23.04 -8.98
N GLY A 36 -44.78 24.33 -8.78
CA GLY A 36 -43.43 24.87 -8.96
C GLY A 36 -42.39 24.22 -8.03
N ILE A 37 -42.71 24.10 -6.74
CA ILE A 37 -41.83 23.44 -5.76
C ILE A 37 -41.63 21.96 -6.12
N PHE A 38 -42.68 21.27 -6.54
CA PHE A 38 -42.59 19.86 -6.94
C PHE A 38 -41.63 19.66 -8.14
N ILE A 39 -41.74 20.52 -9.16
CA ILE A 39 -40.83 20.50 -10.32
C ILE A 39 -39.38 20.75 -9.88
N LEU A 40 -39.14 21.76 -9.04
CA LEU A 40 -37.80 22.05 -8.51
C LEU A 40 -37.24 20.88 -7.68
N ALA A 41 -38.06 20.24 -6.85
CA ALA A 41 -37.66 19.06 -6.09
C ALA A 41 -37.27 17.90 -7.03
N CYS A 42 -38.04 17.68 -8.11
CA CYS A 42 -37.71 16.67 -9.11
C CYS A 42 -36.38 16.96 -9.82
N PHE A 43 -36.12 18.23 -10.19
CA PHE A 43 -34.82 18.63 -10.75
C PHE A 43 -33.68 18.45 -9.76
N GLY A 44 -33.88 18.82 -8.49
CA GLY A 44 -32.89 18.63 -7.42
C GLY A 44 -32.53 17.16 -7.20
N LEU A 45 -33.53 16.27 -7.16
CA LEU A 45 -33.31 14.82 -7.05
C LEU A 45 -32.55 14.25 -8.26
N ARG A 46 -32.83 14.74 -9.48
CA ARG A 46 -32.09 14.35 -10.68
C ARG A 46 -30.63 14.81 -10.61
N GLN A 47 -30.37 16.06 -10.19
CA GLN A 47 -29.00 16.58 -10.02
C GLN A 47 -28.21 15.79 -8.98
N LEU A 48 -28.84 15.46 -7.84
CA LEU A 48 -28.21 14.67 -6.79
C LEU A 48 -27.83 13.27 -7.29
N THR A 49 -28.68 12.66 -8.11
CA THR A 49 -28.40 11.35 -8.73
C THR A 49 -27.21 11.42 -9.69
N LEU A 50 -27.16 12.46 -10.54
CA LEU A 50 -26.02 12.68 -11.45
C LEU A 50 -24.72 12.95 -10.68
N ALA A 51 -24.77 13.74 -9.60
CA ALA A 51 -23.61 14.01 -8.76
C ALA A 51 -23.08 12.72 -8.09
N LYS A 52 -23.96 11.82 -7.65
CA LYS A 52 -23.56 10.51 -7.11
C LYS A 52 -22.85 9.65 -8.16
N GLN A 53 -23.37 9.59 -9.39
CA GLN A 53 -22.75 8.83 -10.49
C GLN A 53 -21.38 9.42 -10.87
N GLN A 54 -21.24 10.75 -10.88
CA GLN A 54 -19.96 11.41 -11.12
C GLN A 54 -18.95 11.10 -10.00
N LEU A 55 -19.37 11.14 -8.74
CA LEU A 55 -18.49 10.80 -7.61
C LEU A 55 -18.01 9.34 -7.66
N GLU A 56 -18.88 8.41 -8.04
CA GLU A 56 -18.52 6.99 -8.21
C GLU A 56 -17.51 6.82 -9.36
N THR A 57 -17.80 7.42 -10.52
CA THR A 57 -16.89 7.41 -11.67
C THR A 57 -15.53 8.03 -11.33
N SER A 58 -15.51 9.16 -10.63
CA SER A 58 -14.28 9.80 -10.17
C SER A 58 -13.50 8.90 -9.23
N LYS A 59 -14.15 8.24 -8.26
CA LYS A 59 -13.49 7.30 -7.35
C LYS A 59 -12.80 6.17 -8.10
N ASP A 60 -13.43 5.61 -9.13
CA ASP A 60 -12.84 4.52 -9.91
C ASP A 60 -11.70 4.99 -10.81
N ILE A 61 -11.79 6.20 -11.38
CA ILE A 61 -10.68 6.84 -12.09
C ILE A 61 -9.50 7.05 -11.14
N PHE A 62 -9.74 7.61 -9.94
CA PHE A 62 -8.69 7.82 -8.95
C PHE A 62 -8.02 6.52 -8.50
N LYS A 63 -8.80 5.46 -8.24
CA LYS A 63 -8.24 4.13 -7.91
C LYS A 63 -7.37 3.58 -9.05
N THR A 64 -7.84 3.69 -10.28
CA THR A 64 -7.12 3.19 -11.46
C THR A 64 -5.83 3.97 -11.69
N GLN A 65 -5.87 5.30 -11.58
CA GLN A 65 -4.70 6.16 -11.71
C GLN A 65 -3.69 5.92 -10.59
N SER A 66 -4.16 5.81 -9.34
CA SER A 66 -3.32 5.49 -8.19
C SER A 66 -2.61 4.14 -8.38
N LYS A 67 -3.34 3.11 -8.83
CA LYS A 67 -2.76 1.79 -9.12
C LYS A 67 -1.71 1.85 -10.23
N ARG A 68 -1.97 2.58 -11.32
CA ARG A 68 -0.99 2.78 -12.41
C ARG A 68 0.26 3.49 -11.93
N ALA A 69 0.11 4.57 -11.16
CA ALA A 69 1.23 5.31 -10.60
C ALA A 69 2.07 4.43 -9.65
N SER A 70 1.42 3.57 -8.86
CA SER A 70 2.11 2.64 -7.96
C SER A 70 2.91 1.57 -8.71
N PHE A 71 2.37 1.03 -9.81
CA PHE A 71 3.12 0.13 -10.69
C PHE A 71 4.29 0.80 -11.39
N GLU A 72 4.10 2.02 -11.90
CA GLU A 72 5.16 2.81 -12.51
C GLU A 72 6.28 3.10 -11.51
N SER A 73 5.92 3.51 -10.28
CA SER A 73 6.88 3.70 -9.19
C SER A 73 7.62 2.41 -8.87
N SER A 74 6.93 1.28 -8.77
CA SER A 74 7.59 -0.02 -8.55
C SER A 74 8.57 -0.38 -9.67
N ALA A 75 8.18 -0.21 -10.93
CA ALA A 75 9.04 -0.49 -12.07
C ALA A 75 10.28 0.41 -12.06
N HIS A 76 10.10 1.70 -11.78
CA HIS A 76 11.19 2.65 -11.62
C HIS A 76 12.14 2.25 -10.49
N GLN A 77 11.61 1.93 -9.29
CA GLN A 77 12.43 1.52 -8.15
C GLN A 77 13.17 0.19 -8.41
N CYS A 78 12.56 -0.77 -9.10
CA CYS A 78 13.24 -2.02 -9.48
C CYS A 78 14.39 -1.78 -10.47
N ASN A 79 14.21 -0.84 -11.40
CA ASN A 79 15.25 -0.44 -12.34
C ASN A 79 16.42 0.25 -11.61
N GLU A 80 16.13 1.22 -10.74
CA GLU A 80 17.13 1.90 -9.92
C GLU A 80 17.85 0.93 -8.97
N TYR A 81 17.12 -0.04 -8.40
CA TYR A 81 17.71 -1.10 -7.59
C TYR A 81 18.74 -1.91 -8.38
N SER A 82 18.38 -2.32 -9.60
CA SER A 82 19.26 -3.11 -10.46
C SER A 82 20.48 -2.34 -10.94
N LYS A 83 20.31 -1.04 -11.24
CA LYS A 83 21.39 -0.17 -11.74
C LYS A 83 22.34 0.31 -10.65
N ASN A 84 21.83 0.65 -9.47
CA ASN A 84 22.64 1.30 -8.44
C ASN A 84 22.98 0.30 -7.32
N ILE A 85 21.96 -0.25 -6.67
CA ILE A 85 22.13 -1.06 -5.44
C ILE A 85 22.86 -2.37 -5.74
N THR A 86 22.46 -3.08 -6.80
CA THR A 86 23.15 -4.32 -7.21
C THR A 86 24.60 -4.06 -7.62
N GLN A 87 24.90 -2.92 -8.25
CA GLN A 87 26.27 -2.56 -8.62
C GLN A 87 27.12 -2.24 -7.38
N LEU A 88 26.57 -1.54 -6.38
CA LEU A 88 27.24 -1.30 -5.11
C LEU A 88 27.54 -2.61 -4.38
N TYR A 89 26.60 -3.56 -4.36
CA TYR A 89 26.82 -4.91 -3.83
C TYR A 89 27.94 -5.65 -4.57
N HIS A 90 27.98 -5.56 -5.90
CA HIS A 90 29.07 -6.16 -6.69
C HIS A 90 30.43 -5.53 -6.40
N LYS A 91 30.50 -4.21 -6.24
CA LYS A 91 31.73 -3.51 -5.83
C LYS A 91 32.20 -3.97 -4.45
N LEU A 92 31.29 -4.04 -3.48
CA LEU A 92 31.56 -4.51 -2.12
C LEU A 92 32.11 -5.94 -2.12
N THR A 93 31.42 -6.86 -2.79
CA THR A 93 31.82 -8.28 -2.83
C THR A 93 33.10 -8.51 -3.62
N LYS A 94 33.33 -7.73 -4.68
CA LYS A 94 34.60 -7.75 -5.44
C LYS A 94 35.76 -7.29 -4.56
N PHE A 95 35.62 -6.16 -3.87
CA PHE A 95 36.65 -5.65 -2.95
C PHE A 95 36.94 -6.65 -1.84
N ALA A 96 35.91 -7.27 -1.26
CA ALA A 96 36.07 -8.29 -0.23
C ALA A 96 36.87 -9.50 -0.73
N LYS A 97 36.60 -9.94 -1.97
CA LYS A 97 37.32 -11.04 -2.60
C LYS A 97 38.78 -10.70 -2.90
N GLU A 98 39.03 -9.52 -3.46
CA GLU A 98 40.38 -9.07 -3.83
C GLU A 98 41.29 -8.90 -2.59
N ASN A 99 40.72 -8.46 -1.47
CA ASN A 99 41.44 -8.28 -0.21
C ASN A 99 41.40 -9.49 0.73
N SER A 100 40.86 -10.62 0.27
CA SER A 100 40.69 -11.86 1.06
C SER A 100 39.97 -11.65 2.40
N ILE A 101 38.98 -10.75 2.41
CA ILE A 101 38.18 -10.42 3.59
C ILE A 101 37.16 -11.53 3.83
N THR A 102 37.33 -12.29 4.92
CA THR A 102 36.39 -13.35 5.34
C THR A 102 35.23 -12.86 6.19
N PHE A 103 35.19 -11.56 6.53
CA PHE A 103 34.19 -10.93 7.40
C PHE A 103 32.75 -11.40 7.13
N PHE A 104 32.35 -11.41 5.86
CA PHE A 104 30.98 -11.77 5.47
C PHE A 104 30.66 -13.25 5.62
N ALA A 105 31.66 -14.14 5.61
CA ALA A 105 31.47 -15.57 5.84
C ALA A 105 31.42 -15.88 7.34
N ASP A 106 32.25 -15.20 8.13
CA ASP A 106 32.39 -15.44 9.57
C ASP A 106 31.22 -14.83 10.37
N ALA A 107 30.69 -13.69 9.92
CA ALA A 107 29.53 -13.06 10.53
C ALA A 107 28.26 -13.91 10.35
N LYS A 108 27.75 -14.48 11.45
CA LYS A 108 26.54 -15.29 11.48
C LYS A 108 25.34 -14.44 11.88
N ILE A 109 24.24 -14.63 11.15
CA ILE A 109 22.97 -13.96 11.39
C ILE A 109 22.11 -14.88 12.26
N GLU A 110 21.75 -14.40 13.44
CA GLU A 110 20.81 -15.05 14.36
C GLU A 110 19.47 -14.30 14.28
N GLU A 111 18.44 -14.97 13.78
CA GLU A 111 17.09 -14.41 13.75
C GLU A 111 16.43 -14.53 15.11
N LYS A 112 15.86 -13.43 15.60
CA LYS A 112 14.99 -13.38 16.76
C LYS A 112 13.59 -12.95 16.33
N GLU A 113 12.60 -13.25 17.17
CA GLU A 113 11.19 -12.98 16.91
C GLU A 113 10.91 -11.52 16.50
N ASN A 114 11.69 -10.57 17.03
CA ASN A 114 11.54 -9.12 16.79
C ASN A 114 12.80 -8.45 16.21
N GLY A 115 13.72 -9.19 15.58
CA GLY A 115 14.89 -8.54 15.01
C GLY A 115 16.02 -9.50 14.61
N ILE A 116 17.11 -8.90 14.16
CA ILE A 116 18.30 -9.64 13.75
C ILE A 116 19.43 -9.33 14.71
N ARG A 117 20.07 -10.37 15.24
CA ARG A 117 21.34 -10.26 15.95
C ARG A 117 22.44 -10.80 15.04
N VAL A 118 23.56 -10.08 14.95
CA VAL A 118 24.74 -10.59 14.25
C VAL A 118 25.79 -10.97 15.27
N ASN A 119 26.27 -12.21 15.16
CA ASN A 119 27.35 -12.72 15.97
C ASN A 119 28.67 -12.44 15.23
N ILE A 120 29.53 -11.63 15.88
CA ILE A 120 30.83 -11.18 15.35
C ILE A 120 32.02 -11.77 16.14
N SER A 121 31.79 -12.77 17.00
CA SER A 121 32.86 -13.33 17.85
C SER A 121 34.03 -13.92 17.06
N ASP A 122 33.75 -14.43 15.86
CA ASP A 122 34.75 -15.07 14.98
C ASP A 122 35.41 -14.08 14.00
N VAL A 123 35.06 -12.79 14.05
CA VAL A 123 35.50 -11.80 13.05
C VAL A 123 36.88 -11.23 13.38
N ASN A 124 37.80 -11.30 12.42
CA ASN A 124 39.12 -10.65 12.52
C ASN A 124 38.99 -9.11 12.45
N LYS A 125 39.59 -8.41 13.41
CA LYS A 125 39.59 -6.93 13.47
C LYS A 125 40.31 -6.28 12.28
N GLU A 126 41.36 -6.90 11.75
CA GLU A 126 42.06 -6.37 10.57
C GLU A 126 41.15 -6.30 9.33
N HIS A 127 40.16 -7.20 9.25
CA HIS A 127 39.18 -7.18 8.17
C HIS A 127 38.20 -6.01 8.29
N ILE A 128 37.96 -5.55 9.53
CA ILE A 128 37.11 -4.40 9.80
C ILE A 128 37.81 -3.11 9.35
N GLU A 129 39.10 -2.95 9.66
CA GLU A 129 39.90 -1.79 9.25
C GLU A 129 39.95 -1.66 7.72
N LYS A 130 40.12 -2.78 6.99
CA LYS A 130 40.07 -2.77 5.51
C LYS A 130 38.70 -2.39 4.94
N LEU A 131 37.61 -2.68 5.67
CA LEU A 131 36.28 -2.26 5.23
C LEU A 131 36.06 -0.75 5.41
N GLU A 132 36.82 -0.10 6.28
CA GLU A 132 36.79 1.35 6.47
C GLU A 132 37.25 2.11 5.22
N GLU A 133 38.19 1.54 4.45
CA GLU A 133 38.65 2.08 3.16
C GLU A 133 37.51 2.21 2.12
N ILE A 134 36.43 1.44 2.27
CA ILE A 134 35.26 1.47 1.40
C ILE A 134 33.98 1.89 2.13
N SER A 135 34.12 2.63 3.23
CA SER A 135 33.00 3.12 4.05
C SER A 135 31.96 3.91 3.24
N ASP A 136 32.38 4.67 2.23
CA ASP A 136 31.47 5.39 1.32
C ASP A 136 30.58 4.43 0.50
N ILE A 137 31.14 3.33 0.01
CA ILE A 137 30.41 2.32 -0.77
C ILE A 137 29.43 1.57 0.14
N VAL A 138 29.87 1.23 1.36
CA VAL A 138 29.04 0.59 2.39
C VAL A 138 27.85 1.48 2.73
N SER A 139 28.10 2.76 3.02
CA SER A 139 27.05 3.73 3.37
C SER A 139 26.07 3.94 2.22
N ALA A 140 26.57 4.11 1.00
CA ALA A 140 25.72 4.23 -0.19
C ALA A 140 24.87 2.97 -0.44
N PHE A 141 25.41 1.78 -0.16
CA PHE A 141 24.69 0.52 -0.30
C PHE A 141 23.56 0.40 0.73
N ILE A 142 23.85 0.66 2.01
CA ILE A 142 22.85 0.62 3.10
C ILE A 142 21.74 1.64 2.82
N ASN A 143 22.10 2.89 2.52
CA ASN A 143 21.14 3.95 2.21
C ASN A 143 20.30 3.62 0.97
N GLY A 144 20.90 2.99 -0.05
CA GLY A 144 20.18 2.52 -1.22
C GLY A 144 19.13 1.47 -0.87
N ILE A 145 19.50 0.46 -0.08
CA ILE A 145 18.58 -0.58 0.39
C ILE A 145 17.46 0.03 1.25
N GLU A 146 17.80 0.94 2.17
CA GLU A 146 16.82 1.63 3.01
C GLU A 146 15.84 2.45 2.16
N GLY A 147 16.36 3.28 1.25
CA GLY A 147 15.57 4.10 0.34
C GLY A 147 14.59 3.27 -0.46
N PHE A 148 15.04 2.17 -1.06
CA PHE A 148 14.16 1.22 -1.74
C PHE A 148 13.08 0.66 -0.81
N SER A 149 13.45 0.29 0.42
CA SER A 149 12.53 -0.29 1.40
C SER A 149 11.43 0.68 1.81
N VAL A 150 11.75 1.97 1.94
CA VAL A 150 10.78 3.04 2.24
C VAL A 150 9.69 3.12 1.17
N TYR A 151 10.04 3.07 -0.13
CA TYR A 151 9.06 3.14 -1.21
C TYR A 151 8.06 1.97 -1.18
N ILE A 152 8.52 0.78 -0.84
CA ILE A 152 7.67 -0.42 -0.77
C ILE A 152 6.81 -0.42 0.50
N ILE A 153 7.40 -0.16 1.67
CA ILE A 153 6.67 -0.19 2.95
C ILE A 153 5.65 0.94 3.06
N SER A 154 5.91 2.11 2.48
CA SER A 154 4.95 3.22 2.44
C SER A 154 3.76 2.97 1.51
N GLY A 155 3.80 1.95 0.65
CA GLY A 155 2.77 1.67 -0.34
C GLY A 155 2.78 2.62 -1.55
N ILE A 156 3.83 3.45 -1.70
CA ILE A 156 4.02 4.28 -2.90
C ILE A 156 4.27 3.38 -4.11
N ALA A 157 5.14 2.38 -3.95
CA ALA A 157 5.42 1.38 -4.98
C ALA A 157 4.71 0.07 -4.67
N ASP A 158 4.20 -0.58 -5.72
CA ASP A 158 3.52 -1.87 -5.63
C ASP A 158 4.45 -2.99 -5.16
N GLU A 159 4.21 -3.50 -3.95
CA GLU A 159 5.07 -4.50 -3.32
C GLU A 159 5.09 -5.83 -4.07
N ASP A 160 3.96 -6.26 -4.65
CA ASP A 160 3.88 -7.52 -5.37
C ASP A 160 4.77 -7.50 -6.61
N THR A 161 4.68 -6.44 -7.41
CA THR A 161 5.51 -6.25 -8.61
C THR A 161 7.00 -6.22 -8.24
N ALA A 162 7.35 -5.49 -7.18
CA ALA A 162 8.72 -5.41 -6.70
C ALA A 162 9.25 -6.77 -6.20
N PHE A 163 8.44 -7.51 -5.43
CA PHE A 163 8.83 -8.82 -4.90
C PHE A 163 9.14 -9.82 -6.02
N HIS A 164 8.30 -9.88 -7.05
CA HIS A 164 8.53 -10.79 -8.18
C HIS A 164 9.80 -10.44 -8.97
N THR A 165 10.18 -9.16 -8.99
CA THR A 165 11.33 -8.68 -9.77
C THR A 165 12.65 -8.83 -9.00
N VAL A 166 12.70 -8.36 -7.76
CA VAL A 166 13.95 -8.26 -6.98
C VAL A 166 13.91 -8.98 -5.62
N GLY A 167 12.78 -9.60 -5.23
CA GLY A 167 12.57 -10.09 -3.86
C GLY A 167 13.65 -11.06 -3.36
N LYS A 168 14.07 -12.02 -4.20
CA LYS A 168 15.15 -12.97 -3.85
C LYS A 168 16.49 -12.28 -3.62
N VAL A 169 16.83 -11.32 -4.48
CA VAL A 169 18.10 -10.59 -4.44
C VAL A 169 18.10 -9.63 -3.24
N TYR A 170 16.96 -8.97 -2.99
CA TYR A 170 16.78 -8.09 -1.86
C TYR A 170 16.99 -8.80 -0.53
N VAL A 171 16.40 -9.97 -0.31
CA VAL A 171 16.57 -10.71 0.96
C VAL A 171 18.04 -11.02 1.22
N LYS A 172 18.78 -11.43 0.19
CA LYS A 172 20.23 -11.65 0.29
C LYS A 172 21.01 -10.35 0.57
N HIS A 173 20.63 -9.24 -0.06
CA HIS A 173 21.25 -7.94 0.18
C HIS A 173 20.94 -7.40 1.57
N ALA A 174 19.73 -7.61 2.10
CA ALA A 174 19.36 -7.23 3.46
C ALA A 174 20.12 -8.05 4.52
N GLU A 175 20.36 -9.33 4.27
CA GLU A 175 21.26 -10.15 5.10
C GLU A 175 22.69 -9.59 5.09
N MET A 176 23.16 -9.11 3.93
CA MET A 176 24.46 -8.41 3.84
C MET A 176 24.46 -7.11 4.66
N VAL A 177 23.40 -6.31 4.56
CA VAL A 177 23.24 -5.10 5.38
C VAL A 177 23.29 -5.44 6.86
N ALA A 178 22.65 -6.53 7.31
CA ALA A 178 22.68 -6.93 8.72
C ALA A 178 24.11 -7.14 9.23
N LYS A 179 24.97 -7.74 8.41
CA LYS A 179 26.39 -7.93 8.74
C LYS A 179 27.15 -6.61 8.75
N LEU A 180 26.75 -5.64 7.93
CA LEU A 180 27.37 -4.31 7.86
C LEU A 180 26.88 -3.35 8.95
N THR A 181 25.71 -3.56 9.56
CA THR A 181 25.24 -2.69 10.65
C THR A 181 26.11 -2.81 11.90
N THR A 182 26.75 -3.97 12.12
CA THR A 182 27.74 -4.12 13.21
C THR A 182 29.00 -3.29 12.99
N PHE A 183 29.29 -2.92 11.74
CA PHE A 183 30.42 -2.06 11.39
C PHE A 183 30.08 -0.58 11.53
N THR A 184 28.90 -0.18 11.07
CA THR A 184 28.49 1.24 11.02
C THR A 184 27.97 1.80 12.34
N ASN A 185 27.90 0.97 13.40
CA ASN A 185 27.23 1.30 14.67
C ASN A 185 25.77 1.78 14.47
N SER A 186 25.14 1.41 13.36
CA SER A 186 23.74 1.75 13.11
C SER A 186 22.84 0.91 13.99
N THR A 187 21.81 1.56 14.55
CA THR A 187 20.86 0.87 15.41
C THR A 187 19.85 0.09 14.56
N GLN A 188 19.14 -0.85 15.19
CA GLN A 188 18.01 -1.51 14.52
C GLN A 188 16.90 -0.51 14.15
N GLU A 189 16.76 0.59 14.90
CA GLU A 189 15.74 1.60 14.66
C GLU A 189 16.01 2.41 13.39
N ASP A 190 17.29 2.71 13.12
CA ASP A 190 17.73 3.37 11.88
C ASP A 190 17.35 2.53 10.65
N ASN A 191 17.46 1.21 10.77
CA ASN A 191 17.23 0.28 9.66
C ASN A 191 15.83 -0.37 9.69
N LYS A 192 14.85 0.22 10.40
CA LYS A 192 13.53 -0.40 10.63
C LYS A 192 12.81 -0.79 9.34
N GLN A 193 12.95 0.01 8.29
CA GLN A 193 12.27 -0.22 7.01
C GLN A 193 12.87 -1.42 6.26
N ILE A 194 14.20 -1.56 6.34
CA ILE A 194 14.92 -2.72 5.79
C ILE A 194 14.41 -3.99 6.48
N TRP A 195 14.35 -3.99 7.81
CA TRP A 195 13.94 -5.17 8.57
C TRP A 195 12.47 -5.53 8.37
N ALA A 196 11.58 -4.53 8.34
CA ALA A 196 10.16 -4.74 8.06
C ALA A 196 9.95 -5.44 6.70
N LEU A 197 10.63 -4.96 5.65
CA LEU A 197 10.53 -5.55 4.33
C LEU A 197 11.22 -6.91 4.24
N TYR A 198 12.39 -7.05 4.84
CA TYR A 198 13.14 -8.30 4.92
C TYR A 198 12.31 -9.44 5.52
N PHE A 199 11.74 -9.27 6.72
CA PHE A 199 10.96 -10.32 7.37
C PHE A 199 9.72 -10.71 6.55
N LYS A 200 9.04 -9.71 5.97
CA LYS A 200 7.89 -9.94 5.08
C LYS A 200 8.28 -10.78 3.87
N TRP A 201 9.35 -10.40 3.16
CA TRP A 201 9.80 -11.07 1.94
C TRP A 201 10.47 -12.41 2.20
N LYS A 202 11.23 -12.55 3.29
CA LYS A 202 11.82 -13.84 3.70
C LYS A 202 10.74 -14.87 4.02
N LYS A 203 9.71 -14.50 4.79
CA LYS A 203 8.56 -15.38 5.04
C LYS A 203 7.85 -15.78 3.74
N ARG A 204 7.69 -14.84 2.81
CA ARG A 204 7.08 -15.12 1.49
C ARG A 204 7.91 -16.10 0.67
N LEU A 205 9.23 -15.94 0.62
CA LEU A 205 10.15 -16.87 -0.05
C LEU A 205 10.14 -18.26 0.58
N GLU A 206 10.11 -18.32 1.91
CA GLU A 206 10.05 -19.59 2.63
C GLU A 206 8.73 -20.33 2.35
N ASN A 207 7.60 -19.61 2.34
CA ASN A 207 6.32 -20.19 1.93
C ASN A 207 6.35 -20.71 0.48
N GLN A 208 6.97 -19.98 -0.45
CA GLN A 208 7.14 -20.44 -1.83
C GLN A 208 8.02 -21.70 -1.93
N ARG A 209 9.07 -21.80 -1.11
CA ARG A 209 9.94 -22.98 -1.02
C ARG A 209 9.15 -24.17 -0.51
N LEU A 210 8.45 -24.02 0.62
CA LEU A 210 7.63 -25.07 1.23
C LEU A 210 6.51 -25.54 0.30
N GLU A 211 5.85 -24.63 -0.42
CA GLU A 211 4.82 -24.98 -1.41
C GLU A 211 5.41 -25.79 -2.57
N THR A 212 6.59 -25.42 -3.04
CA THR A 212 7.30 -26.15 -4.10
C THR A 212 7.70 -27.55 -3.63
N GLU A 213 8.16 -27.67 -2.38
CA GLU A 213 8.50 -28.96 -1.77
C GLU A 213 7.26 -29.83 -1.57
N ARG A 214 6.15 -29.25 -1.11
CA ARG A 214 4.86 -29.96 -0.98
C ARG A 214 4.43 -30.55 -2.31
N LYS A 215 4.41 -29.76 -3.38
CA LYS A 215 4.06 -30.22 -4.74
C LYS A 215 4.97 -31.35 -5.22
N LYS A 216 6.29 -31.25 -4.99
CA LYS A 216 7.25 -32.32 -5.34
C LYS A 216 6.97 -33.61 -4.56
N ILE A 217 6.57 -33.53 -3.30
CA ILE A 217 6.23 -34.69 -2.47
C ILE A 217 4.91 -35.31 -2.94
N GLU A 218 3.89 -34.49 -3.21
CA GLU A 218 2.60 -34.95 -3.76
C GLU A 218 2.78 -35.67 -5.11
N GLU A 219 3.61 -35.14 -6.00
CA GLU A 219 3.96 -35.78 -7.27
C GLU A 219 4.64 -37.14 -7.07
N LYS A 220 5.54 -37.26 -6.08
CA LYS A 220 6.19 -38.54 -5.75
C LYS A 220 5.20 -39.54 -5.16
N ILE A 221 4.29 -39.11 -4.30
CA ILE A 221 3.22 -39.95 -3.75
C ILE A 221 2.35 -40.49 -4.88
N ASN A 222 1.89 -39.62 -5.79
CA ASN A 222 1.04 -40.02 -6.92
C ASN A 222 1.75 -40.99 -7.88
N LYS A 223 3.07 -40.83 -8.09
CA LYS A 223 3.87 -41.78 -8.89
C LYS A 223 4.05 -43.14 -8.22
N ASN A 224 4.08 -43.18 -6.89
CA ASN A 224 4.30 -44.40 -6.09
C ASN A 224 3.01 -45.09 -5.65
N GLN A 225 1.82 -44.59 -6.04
CA GLN A 225 0.58 -45.32 -5.83
C GLN A 225 0.65 -46.65 -6.58
N THR A 226 0.90 -47.72 -5.83
CA THR A 226 0.91 -49.08 -6.35
C THR A 226 -0.48 -49.35 -6.93
N LYS A 227 -0.53 -49.79 -8.19
CA LYS A 227 -1.78 -50.25 -8.79
C LYS A 227 -2.38 -51.27 -7.82
N PRO A 228 -3.65 -51.14 -7.42
CA PRO A 228 -4.28 -52.13 -6.55
C PRO A 228 -4.11 -53.49 -7.23
N ILE A 229 -3.52 -54.45 -6.50
CA ILE A 229 -3.36 -55.82 -6.99
C ILE A 229 -4.76 -56.33 -7.24
N ARG A 230 -5.15 -56.49 -8.51
CA ARG A 230 -6.43 -57.12 -8.85
C ARG A 230 -6.38 -58.54 -8.29
N ALA A 231 -7.32 -58.88 -7.40
CA ALA A 231 -7.49 -60.24 -6.94
C ALA A 231 -7.82 -61.12 -8.16
N ILE A 232 -6.97 -62.11 -8.44
CA ILE A 232 -7.25 -63.15 -9.41
C ILE A 232 -8.01 -64.23 -8.64
N GLY A 233 -9.34 -64.26 -8.76
CA GLY A 233 -10.16 -65.37 -8.28
C GLY A 233 -11.53 -64.98 -7.73
N THR A 234 -12.56 -65.15 -8.56
CA THR A 234 -13.63 -66.14 -8.34
C THR A 234 -14.31 -66.42 -9.66
#